data_AF-Q0IM29-F1
#
_entry.id   AF-Q0IM29-F1
#
_cell.length_a   1.000
_cell.length_b   1.000
_cell.length_c   1.000
_cell.angle_alpha   90.00
_cell.angle_beta   90.00
_cell.angle_gamma   90.00
#
_symmetry.space_group_name_H-M   'P 1'
#
loop_
_entity.id
_entity.type
_entity.pdbx_description
1 polymer ?
#
loop_
_entity_poly.entity_id
_entity_poly.type
_entity_poly.pdbx_seq_one_letter_code
_entity_poly.pdbx_strand_id
1 'polypeptide(L)'
;QWRGFVAVAVAADVVVDVCRDVAAWPGRHLLEGGEHRRYFGLRTAEHRVIEFECGSQREHDMWTKGVARLLATIDGRRKRFA
;
A
#
# COMPACT_ATOMS: atom_id res chain seq x y z
N GLN A 1 -3.17 -1.82 -18.41
CA GLN A 1 -3.30 -3.29 -18.45
C GLN A 1 -2.46 -3.84 -17.31
N TRP A 2 -3.06 -4.10 -16.15
CA TRP A 2 -2.38 -4.63 -14.97
C TRP A 2 -2.08 -6.11 -15.20
N ARG A 3 -0.87 -6.44 -15.66
CA ARG A 3 -0.44 -7.82 -15.89
C ARG A 3 0.70 -8.16 -14.94
N GLY A 4 0.41 -9.07 -14.02
CA GLY A 4 1.42 -9.94 -13.42
C GLY A 4 2.00 -9.49 -12.08
N PHE A 5 1.18 -9.24 -11.06
CA PHE A 5 1.54 -9.50 -9.66
C PHE A 5 0.25 -9.81 -8.88
N VAL A 6 0.33 -10.77 -7.96
CA VAL A 6 -0.80 -11.47 -7.32
C VAL A 6 -1.73 -10.51 -6.59
N ALA A 7 -2.77 -10.02 -7.26
CA ALA A 7 -3.94 -9.44 -6.61
C ALA A 7 -4.93 -10.57 -6.30
N VAL A 8 -4.63 -11.38 -5.29
CA VAL A 8 -5.68 -12.17 -4.61
C VAL A 8 -6.34 -11.23 -3.60
N ALA A 9 -7.08 -10.25 -4.11
CA ALA A 9 -7.98 -9.45 -3.31
C ALA A 9 -9.32 -10.22 -3.21
N VAL A 10 -9.35 -11.21 -2.33
CA VAL A 10 -10.60 -11.83 -1.90
C VAL A 10 -10.99 -11.15 -0.58
N ALA A 11 -12.14 -10.46 -0.63
CA ALA A 11 -12.84 -9.65 0.38
C ALA A 11 -12.65 -8.13 0.29
N ALA A 12 -13.79 -7.41 0.24
CA ALA A 12 -13.89 -5.95 0.37
C ALA A 12 -13.69 -5.58 1.85
N ASP A 13 -12.43 -5.57 2.28
CA ASP A 13 -12.07 -5.24 3.66
C ASP A 13 -11.71 -3.75 3.80
N VAL A 14 -11.94 -3.19 4.98
CA VAL A 14 -11.72 -1.78 5.28
C VAL A 14 -10.23 -1.55 5.52
N VAL A 15 -9.60 -0.68 4.71
CA VAL A 15 -8.22 -0.24 4.93
C VAL A 15 -8.19 0.69 6.14
N VAL A 16 -7.28 0.43 7.08
CA VAL A 16 -7.13 1.18 8.34
C VAL A 16 -5.76 1.84 8.48
N ASP A 17 -4.74 1.37 7.75
CA ASP A 17 -3.40 1.97 7.82
C ASP A 17 -2.58 1.77 6.54
N VAL A 18 -1.51 2.57 6.41
CA VAL A 18 -0.51 2.51 5.35
C VAL A 18 0.86 2.13 5.94
N CYS A 19 1.38 0.98 5.55
CA CYS A 19 2.71 0.51 5.90
C CYS A 19 3.72 1.02 4.84
N ARG A 20 4.54 2.02 5.19
CA ARG A 20 5.50 2.63 4.25
C ARG A 20 6.81 1.85 4.12
N ASP A 21 7.17 1.09 5.14
CA ASP A 21 8.44 0.37 5.19
C ASP A 21 8.19 -1.11 4.91
N VAL A 22 8.03 -1.45 3.63
CA VAL A 22 7.88 -2.83 3.17
C VAL A 22 9.15 -3.24 2.43
N ALA A 23 9.71 -4.38 2.82
CA ALA A 23 10.87 -4.94 2.16
C ALA A 23 10.50 -5.52 0.79
N ALA A 24 11.47 -5.52 -0.13
CA ALA A 24 11.30 -6.24 -1.39
C ALA A 24 11.07 -7.75 -1.11
N TRP A 25 10.16 -8.38 -1.87
CA TRP A 25 10.00 -9.82 -1.76
C TRP A 25 11.30 -10.56 -2.10
N PRO A 26 11.54 -11.73 -1.49
CA PRO A 26 12.68 -12.56 -1.81
C PRO A 26 12.83 -12.76 -3.33
N GLY A 27 14.05 -12.60 -3.82
CA GLY A 27 14.39 -12.74 -5.24
C GLY A 27 13.98 -11.58 -6.16
N ARG A 28 13.30 -10.53 -5.68
CA ARG A 28 12.94 -9.37 -6.54
C ARG A 28 14.13 -8.54 -6.98
N HIS A 29 15.17 -8.43 -6.16
CA HIS A 29 16.42 -7.74 -6.52
C HIS A 29 17.16 -8.41 -7.69
N LEU A 30 16.87 -9.69 -7.98
CA LEU A 30 17.46 -10.42 -9.10
C LEU A 30 16.77 -10.12 -10.44
N LEU A 31 15.60 -9.49 -10.41
CA LEU A 31 14.85 -9.10 -11.60
C LEU A 31 15.31 -7.72 -12.08
N GLU A 32 15.27 -7.52 -13.40
CA GLU A 32 15.66 -6.25 -14.01
C GLU A 32 14.83 -5.08 -13.46
N GLY A 33 15.51 -4.04 -12.99
CA GLY A 33 14.89 -2.86 -12.38
C GLY A 33 14.46 -3.03 -10.92
N GLY A 34 14.75 -4.16 -10.26
CA GLY A 34 14.41 -4.42 -8.86
C GLY A 34 14.90 -3.34 -7.88
N GLU A 35 16.09 -2.79 -8.09
CA GLU A 35 16.69 -1.73 -7.26
C GLU A 35 15.91 -0.40 -7.27
N HIS A 36 15.17 -0.14 -8.33
CA HIS A 36 14.36 1.08 -8.48
C HIS A 36 12.92 0.90 -7.98
N ARG A 37 12.52 -0.34 -7.70
CA ARG A 37 11.19 -0.62 -7.15
C ARG A 37 11.09 -0.14 -5.72
N ARG A 38 9.89 0.25 -5.35
CA ARG A 38 9.52 0.62 -3.98
C ARG A 38 8.29 -0.15 -3.60
N TYR A 39 8.14 -0.40 -2.31
CA TYR A 39 7.06 -1.25 -1.82
C TYR A 39 6.35 -0.55 -0.68
N PHE A 40 5.04 -0.69 -0.65
CA PHE A 40 4.23 -0.26 0.49
C PHE A 40 3.11 -1.27 0.71
N GLY A 41 2.51 -1.23 1.90
CA GLY A 41 1.40 -2.09 2.27
C GLY A 41 0.18 -1.28 2.68
N LEU A 42 -1.01 -1.83 2.43
CA LEU A 42 -2.25 -1.38 3.02
C LEU A 42 -2.71 -2.41 4.04
N ARG A 43 -2.82 -1.99 5.30
CA ARG A 43 -3.33 -2.84 6.38
C ARG A 43 -4.83 -2.69 6.49
N THR A 44 -5.52 -3.81 6.54
CA THR A 44 -6.97 -3.86 6.70
C THR A 44 -7.39 -4.06 8.16
N ALA A 45 -8.69 -3.88 8.44
CA ALA A 45 -9.26 -4.07 9.77
C ALA A 45 -9.08 -5.51 10.29
N GLU A 46 -9.04 -6.49 9.39
CA GLU A 46 -8.70 -7.90 9.72
C GLU A 46 -7.20 -8.15 9.90
N HIS A 47 -6.39 -7.10 10.03
CA HIS A 47 -4.93 -7.16 10.15
C HIS A 47 -4.19 -7.78 8.95
N ARG A 48 -4.87 -7.98 7.81
CA ARG A 48 -4.23 -8.41 6.57
C ARG A 48 -3.45 -7.26 5.96
N VAL A 49 -2.28 -7.53 5.39
CA VAL A 49 -1.48 -6.54 4.65
C VAL A 49 -1.50 -6.89 3.17
N ILE A 50 -1.99 -5.95 2.37
CA ILE A 50 -1.95 -6.04 0.91
C ILE A 50 -0.76 -5.22 0.45
N GLU A 51 0.23 -5.88 -0.15
CA GLU A 51 1.50 -5.29 -0.54
C GLU A 51 1.47 -4.88 -2.03
N PHE A 52 2.05 -3.71 -2.31
CA PHE A 52 2.07 -3.09 -3.63
C PHE A 52 3.51 -2.77 -4.02
N GLU A 53 3.80 -2.89 -5.33
CA GLU A 53 5.04 -2.43 -5.93
C GLU A 53 4.82 -1.12 -6.70
N CYS A 54 5.77 -0.19 -6.58
CA CYS A 54 5.84 1.04 -7.34
C CYS A 54 7.11 1.07 -8.20
N GLY A 55 7.03 1.73 -9.35
CA GLY A 55 8.15 1.88 -10.27
C GLY A 55 9.13 3.01 -9.90
N SER A 56 8.78 3.86 -8.93
CA SER A 56 9.65 4.98 -8.50
C SER A 56 9.33 5.46 -7.09
N GLN A 57 10.26 6.21 -6.49
CA GLN A 57 10.04 6.91 -5.22
C GLN A 57 8.86 7.89 -5.29
N ARG A 58 8.69 8.58 -6.42
CA ARG A 58 7.59 9.55 -6.60
C ARG A 58 6.23 8.88 -6.55
N GLU A 59 6.10 7.74 -7.22
CA GLU A 59 4.85 6.96 -7.22
C GLU A 59 4.56 6.41 -5.82
N HIS A 60 5.57 5.85 -5.15
CA HIS A 60 5.46 5.39 -3.78
C HIS A 60 4.99 6.50 -2.81
N ASP A 61 5.62 7.68 -2.90
CA ASP A 61 5.26 8.84 -2.09
C ASP A 61 3.83 9.33 -2.38
N MET A 62 3.44 9.36 -3.65
CA MET A 62 2.11 9.76 -4.07
C MET A 62 1.03 8.84 -3.47
N TRP A 63 1.21 7.52 -3.59
CA TRP A 63 0.26 6.55 -3.06
C TRP A 63 0.20 6.57 -1.55
N THR A 64 1.35 6.49 -0.87
CA THR A 64 1.40 6.41 0.59
C THR A 64 0.86 7.68 1.26
N LYS A 65 1.24 8.87 0.77
CA LYS A 65 0.72 10.15 1.29
C LYS A 65 -0.77 10.33 0.95
N GLY A 66 -1.19 9.93 -0.24
CA GLY A 66 -2.58 10.01 -0.68
C GLY A 66 -3.53 9.20 0.21
N VAL A 67 -3.21 7.91 0.42
CA VAL A 67 -4.03 7.03 1.27
C VAL A 67 -4.00 7.48 2.73
N ALA A 68 -2.84 7.84 3.28
CA ALA A 68 -2.75 8.35 4.65
C ALA A 68 -3.62 9.59 4.87
N ARG A 69 -3.69 10.50 3.88
CA ARG A 69 -4.56 11.68 3.93
C ARG A 69 -6.05 11.32 3.91
N LEU A 70 -6.45 10.32 3.12
CA LEU A 70 -7.83 9.85 3.09
C LEU A 70 -8.24 9.25 4.44
N LEU A 71 -7.40 8.40 5.03
CA LEU A 71 -7.62 7.81 6.35
C LEU A 71 -7.74 8.90 7.43
N ALA A 72 -6.84 9.88 7.44
CA ALA A 72 -6.89 11.00 8.39
C ALA A 72 -8.18 11.84 8.26
N THR A 73 -8.67 12.03 7.04
CA THR A 73 -9.93 12.76 6.79
C THR A 73 -11.13 12.00 7.37
N ILE A 74 -11.15 10.68 7.23
CA ILE A 74 -12.22 9.83 7.76
C ILE A 74 -12.17 9.79 9.30
N ASP A 75 -10.99 9.62 9.90
CA ASP A 75 -10.82 9.65 11.36
C ASP A 75 -11.22 11.02 11.96
N GLY A 76 -10.79 12.11 11.31
CA GLY A 76 -11.18 13.47 11.70
C GLY A 76 -12.68 13.71 11.59
N ARG A 77 -13.37 13.13 10.60
CA ARG A 77 -14.83 13.16 10.52
C ARG A 77 -15.46 12.37 11.66
N ARG A 78 -14.97 11.16 11.97
CA ARG A 78 -15.50 10.33 13.06
C ARG A 78 -15.43 11.04 14.41
N LYS A 79 -14.33 11.73 14.70
CA LYS A 79 -14.15 12.52 15.93
C LYS A 79 -15.05 13.75 16.06
N ARG A 80 -15.63 14.24 14.95
CA ARG A 80 -16.55 15.40 14.95
C ARG A 80 -18.00 15.02 15.24
N PHE A 81 -18.33 13.73 15.18
CA PHE A 81 -19.69 13.21 15.36
C PHE A 81 -19.78 12.21 16.54
N ALA A 82 -18.71 12.07 17.31
CA ALA A 82 -18.65 11.30 18.56
C ALA A 82 -18.48 12.27 19.72
#